data_AF-A0A3C1Q1N4-F1
#
_entry.id   AF-A0A3C1Q1N4-F1
#
_cell.length_a   1.000
_cell.length_b   1.000
_cell.length_c   1.000
_cell.angle_alpha   90.00
_cell.angle_beta   90.00
_cell.angle_gamma   90.00
#
_symmetry.space_group_name_H-M   'P 1'
#
loop_
_entity.id
_entity.type
_entity.pdbx_description
1 polymer ?
#
loop_
_entity_poly.entity_id
_entity_poly.type
_entity_poly.pdbx_seq_one_letter_code
_entity_poly.pdbx_strand_id
1 'polypeptide(L)'
;AKQLAVGEREPVCAMTQGTSGDLHLRDYEGDRTNSDISIYTDGLVEIAKGAVGKVRYDRSPLLGMDQKELTLSRRLPDAKRLAWADKMLSEMKGKRPKNRPEVYAEQARYIHKNPTENLVLQTLRIGSLGITTIPNEVYAITGLKLKAWSPFPSTFNIELANGAAGYIPPPEQHALGGYTTWPARTAGLEVEAEPKIVETLLSSFESLAGKPRRPSLRHQGDYVKWIMAQKPLAYFQCEDLGGGTLDDASGQGRSGHVEGMVAYHLPGPECQAISEQNPNNALQLAGGRISVMVPKARTLSFWFWNGMSNTVRDHTGDLVQHGVSRFLRIGGKADGESSGSLILQDGEKRFFGKTKLALKEWHHVVMSQEEEEVKIYLDGHIIPEVSAPLTPSESEQWHLGGELPVEGRLDEVAWSKG
;
A
#
# COMPACT_ATOMS: atom_id res chain seq x y z
N ALA A 1 19.83 7.12 -28.16
CA ALA A 1 19.73 8.25 -29.11
C ALA A 1 19.62 7.78 -30.57
N LYS A 2 20.68 7.23 -31.19
CA LYS A 2 20.65 6.79 -32.61
C LYS A 2 19.48 5.85 -32.95
N GLN A 3 19.19 4.92 -32.04
CA GLN A 3 18.08 3.97 -32.20
C GLN A 3 16.67 4.60 -32.13
N LEU A 4 16.56 5.89 -31.75
CA LEU A 4 15.32 6.64 -31.61
C LEU A 4 15.21 7.79 -32.64
N ALA A 5 16.11 7.83 -33.64
CA ALA A 5 16.10 8.87 -34.67
C ALA A 5 14.82 8.79 -35.53
N VAL A 6 14.31 9.97 -35.92
CA VAL A 6 13.13 10.10 -36.80
C VAL A 6 13.57 10.81 -38.06
N GLY A 7 13.66 10.06 -39.16
CA GLY A 7 14.30 10.54 -40.39
C GLY A 7 15.79 10.83 -40.16
N GLU A 8 16.26 11.98 -40.63
CA GLU A 8 17.66 12.44 -40.45
C GLU A 8 17.90 13.17 -39.12
N ARG A 9 16.88 13.27 -38.24
CA ARG A 9 16.98 14.04 -37.00
C ARG A 9 17.36 13.15 -35.83
N GLU A 10 18.50 13.48 -35.21
CA GLU A 10 18.90 12.88 -33.94
C GLU A 10 18.08 13.47 -32.77
N PRO A 11 17.54 12.64 -31.87
CA PRO A 11 16.75 13.12 -30.75
C PRO A 11 17.65 13.51 -29.57
N VAL A 12 17.20 14.51 -28.80
CA VAL A 12 17.67 14.69 -27.43
C VAL A 12 16.86 13.76 -26.53
N CYS A 13 17.53 12.79 -25.91
CA CYS A 13 16.90 11.85 -24.99
C CYS A 13 17.15 12.29 -23.55
N ALA A 14 16.08 12.50 -22.78
CA ALA A 14 16.14 12.72 -21.34
C ALA A 14 15.42 11.57 -20.63
N MET A 15 16.00 11.10 -19.54
CA MET A 15 15.41 10.11 -18.64
C MET A 15 15.36 10.73 -17.25
N THR A 16 14.17 10.82 -16.68
CA THR A 16 13.94 11.34 -15.34
C THR A 16 13.58 10.20 -14.40
N GLN A 17 13.89 10.36 -13.12
CA GLN A 17 13.33 9.46 -12.11
C GLN A 17 11.82 9.72 -11.97
N GLY A 18 11.08 8.62 -11.77
CA GLY A 18 9.68 8.66 -11.36
C GLY A 18 9.59 8.85 -9.84
N THR A 19 8.70 8.10 -9.19
CA THR A 19 8.68 7.96 -7.72
C THR A 19 9.32 6.61 -7.38
N SER A 20 10.59 6.64 -6.96
CA SER A 20 11.41 5.42 -6.80
C SER A 20 12.06 5.28 -5.41
N GLY A 21 11.65 6.09 -4.44
CA GLY A 21 12.25 6.11 -3.09
C GLY A 21 12.14 4.79 -2.31
N ASP A 22 11.24 3.90 -2.70
CA ASP A 22 11.05 2.55 -2.15
C ASP A 22 11.26 1.43 -3.20
N LEU A 23 11.77 1.78 -4.38
CA LEU A 23 12.05 0.82 -5.45
C LEU A 23 13.51 0.42 -5.46
N HIS A 24 13.76 -0.85 -5.74
CA HIS A 24 15.09 -1.38 -5.98
C HIS A 24 15.08 -2.16 -7.28
N LEU A 25 16.18 -2.12 -8.03
CA LEU A 25 16.30 -2.79 -9.33
C LEU A 25 16.10 -4.31 -9.29
N ARG A 26 16.17 -4.90 -8.09
CA ARG A 26 16.14 -6.34 -7.89
C ARG A 26 14.72 -6.82 -7.63
N ASP A 27 14.29 -7.78 -8.43
CA ASP A 27 13.14 -8.62 -8.12
C ASP A 27 13.52 -9.62 -7.01
N TYR A 28 12.73 -9.62 -5.93
CA TYR A 28 12.91 -10.50 -4.77
C TYR A 28 11.98 -11.72 -4.80
N GLU A 29 11.05 -11.80 -5.77
CA GLU A 29 10.13 -12.93 -5.97
C GLU A 29 10.69 -13.94 -6.98
N GLY A 30 11.40 -13.45 -8.01
CA GLY A 30 11.98 -14.28 -9.07
C GLY A 30 13.37 -14.87 -8.79
N ASP A 31 13.86 -15.64 -9.78
CA ASP A 31 15.23 -16.14 -9.78
C ASP A 31 16.23 -14.99 -9.73
N ARG A 32 17.33 -15.20 -8.99
CA ARG A 32 18.41 -14.23 -8.82
C ARG A 32 19.22 -14.09 -10.12
N THR A 33 18.62 -13.55 -11.18
CA THR A 33 19.32 -13.30 -12.43
C THR A 33 20.22 -12.07 -12.29
N ASN A 34 21.34 -12.10 -13.01
CA ASN A 34 22.34 -11.04 -13.00
C ASN A 34 21.72 -9.72 -13.46
N SER A 35 21.96 -8.65 -12.71
CA SER A 35 21.45 -7.30 -12.97
C SER A 35 22.35 -6.55 -13.94
N ASP A 36 22.43 -7.02 -15.19
CA ASP A 36 23.12 -6.23 -16.22
C ASP A 36 22.26 -5.01 -16.57
N ILE A 37 22.83 -3.82 -16.32
CA ILE A 37 22.22 -2.53 -16.66
C ILE A 37 21.91 -2.41 -18.16
N SER A 38 22.61 -3.15 -19.02
CA SER A 38 22.35 -3.19 -20.46
C SER A 38 20.93 -3.70 -20.76
N ILE A 39 20.50 -4.78 -20.09
CA ILE A 39 19.16 -5.38 -20.26
C ILE A 39 18.07 -4.37 -19.89
N TYR A 40 18.25 -3.70 -18.74
CA TYR A 40 17.33 -2.64 -18.30
C TYR A 40 17.28 -1.49 -19.32
N THR A 41 18.45 -1.04 -19.78
CA THR A 41 18.56 0.08 -20.72
C THR A 41 17.94 -0.27 -22.08
N ASP A 42 18.19 -1.47 -22.61
CA ASP A 42 17.64 -1.94 -23.87
C ASP A 42 16.12 -2.06 -23.80
N GLY A 43 15.58 -2.58 -22.69
CA GLY A 43 14.14 -2.61 -22.44
C GLY A 43 13.50 -1.21 -22.49
N LEU A 44 14.12 -0.22 -21.85
CA LEU A 44 13.65 1.18 -21.91
C LEU A 44 13.72 1.76 -23.32
N VAL A 45 14.77 1.44 -24.08
CA VAL A 45 14.92 1.89 -25.47
C VAL A 45 13.83 1.29 -26.36
N GLU A 46 13.51 0.00 -26.21
CA GLU A 46 12.45 -0.65 -26.97
C GLU A 46 11.06 -0.06 -26.64
N ILE A 47 10.77 0.22 -25.37
CA ILE A 47 9.55 0.93 -24.96
C ILE A 47 9.49 2.31 -25.63
N ALA A 48 10.59 3.06 -25.59
CA ALA A 48 10.67 4.40 -26.19
C ALA A 48 10.49 4.35 -27.71
N LYS A 49 11.09 3.39 -28.42
CA LYS A 49 10.88 3.19 -29.87
C LYS A 49 9.42 2.95 -30.19
N GLY A 50 8.77 2.04 -29.45
CA GLY A 50 7.35 1.74 -29.63
C GLY A 50 6.46 2.95 -29.41
N ALA A 51 6.78 3.81 -28.44
CA ALA A 51 6.06 5.04 -28.17
C ALA A 51 6.27 6.11 -29.27
N VAL A 52 7.51 6.33 -29.71
CA VAL A 52 7.86 7.28 -30.78
C VAL A 52 7.14 6.95 -32.08
N GLY A 53 7.02 5.66 -32.44
CA GLY A 53 6.30 5.22 -33.64
C GLY A 53 4.80 5.51 -33.63
N LYS A 54 4.20 5.74 -32.46
CA LYS A 54 2.75 5.97 -32.27
C LYS A 54 2.43 7.40 -31.81
N VAL A 55 3.43 8.25 -31.66
CA VAL A 55 3.27 9.58 -31.06
C VAL A 55 2.37 10.45 -31.93
N ARG A 56 1.41 11.13 -31.28
CA ARG A 56 0.61 12.18 -31.91
C ARG A 56 1.21 13.53 -31.51
N TYR A 57 1.61 14.32 -32.50
CA TYR A 57 2.21 15.62 -32.26
C TYR A 57 1.13 16.70 -32.11
N ASP A 58 1.07 17.30 -30.93
CA ASP A 58 0.39 18.57 -30.73
C ASP A 58 1.39 19.71 -30.97
N ARG A 59 1.09 20.59 -31.93
CA ARG A 59 1.98 21.70 -32.32
C ARG A 59 1.70 22.99 -31.56
N SER A 60 0.61 23.06 -30.81
CA SER A 60 0.24 24.25 -30.04
C SER A 60 -0.45 23.85 -28.74
N PRO A 61 0.20 23.00 -27.91
CA PRO A 61 -0.38 22.59 -26.65
C PRO A 61 -0.52 23.80 -25.72
N LEU A 62 -1.60 23.84 -24.95
CA LEU A 62 -1.72 24.83 -23.88
C LEU A 62 -0.66 24.56 -22.82
N LEU A 63 0.16 25.57 -22.53
CA LEU A 63 1.21 25.50 -21.52
C LEU A 63 0.73 26.17 -20.23
N GLY A 64 1.07 25.59 -19.10
CA GLY A 64 0.83 26.16 -17.78
C GLY A 64 1.85 25.66 -16.78
N MET A 65 2.13 26.45 -15.76
CA MET A 65 3.03 26.09 -14.67
C MET A 65 2.57 26.80 -13.41
N ASP A 66 2.65 26.08 -12.28
CA ASP A 66 2.44 26.64 -10.95
C ASP A 66 3.56 26.17 -10.03
N GLN A 67 4.03 27.06 -9.15
CA GLN A 67 5.08 26.77 -8.17
C GLN A 67 4.58 27.13 -6.78
N LYS A 68 4.85 26.25 -5.82
CA LYS A 68 4.58 26.46 -4.40
C LYS A 68 5.85 26.22 -3.59
N GLU A 69 6.09 27.11 -2.65
CA GLU A 69 7.07 26.90 -1.60
C GLU A 69 6.35 26.38 -0.36
N LEU A 70 6.84 25.27 0.20
CA LEU A 70 6.26 24.61 1.34
C LEU A 70 7.36 24.38 2.38
N THR A 71 7.30 25.11 3.49
CA THR A 71 8.22 24.90 4.62
C THR A 71 7.64 23.86 5.58
N LEU A 72 8.37 22.76 5.76
CA LEU A 72 7.99 21.65 6.62
C LEU A 72 8.95 21.49 7.80
N SER A 73 8.44 21.00 8.92
CA SER A 73 9.25 20.69 10.09
C SER A 73 10.01 19.38 9.90
N ARG A 74 11.14 19.23 10.60
CA ARG A 74 11.84 17.95 10.77
C ARG A 74 11.46 17.28 12.09
N ARG A 75 11.50 15.94 12.11
CA ARG A 75 11.46 15.13 13.34
C ARG A 75 12.76 15.33 14.13
N LEU A 76 12.71 16.19 15.14
CA LEU A 76 13.88 16.54 15.94
C LEU A 76 14.28 15.44 16.93
N PRO A 77 15.58 15.28 17.24
CA PRO A 77 16.03 14.37 18.29
C PRO A 77 15.61 14.87 19.67
N ASP A 78 15.27 13.95 20.55
CA ASP A 78 15.06 14.23 21.97
C ASP A 78 16.41 14.45 22.71
N ALA A 79 16.32 14.83 23.99
CA ALA A 79 17.50 15.07 24.82
C ALA A 79 18.41 13.83 24.95
N LYS A 80 17.82 12.63 24.99
CA LYS A 80 18.56 11.36 25.09
C LYS A 80 19.37 11.10 23.82
N ARG A 81 18.76 11.28 22.65
CA ARG A 81 19.42 11.11 21.35
C ARG A 81 20.50 12.16 21.12
N LEU A 82 20.29 13.40 21.59
CA LEU A 82 21.32 14.45 21.54
C LEU A 82 22.53 14.11 22.42
N ALA A 83 22.30 13.65 23.66
CA ALA A 83 23.38 13.25 24.56
C ALA A 83 24.18 12.05 24.01
N TRP A 84 23.49 11.07 23.43
CA TRP A 84 24.14 9.95 22.73
C TRP A 84 24.99 10.43 21.56
N ALA A 85 24.44 11.33 20.73
CA ALA A 85 25.16 11.89 19.58
C ALA A 85 26.42 12.66 20.01
N ASP A 86 26.33 13.49 21.05
CA ASP A 86 27.48 14.27 21.55
C ASP A 86 28.62 13.39 22.02
N LYS A 87 28.31 12.34 22.78
CA LYS A 87 29.31 11.39 23.24
C LYS A 87 30.05 10.78 22.06
N MET A 88 29.31 10.30 21.06
CA MET A 88 29.89 9.68 19.87
C MET A 88 30.74 10.66 19.05
N LEU A 89 30.23 11.88 18.82
CA LEU A 89 30.97 12.91 18.08
C LEU A 89 32.25 13.35 18.81
N SER A 90 32.24 13.36 20.15
CA SER A 90 33.44 13.66 20.95
C SER A 90 34.54 12.60 20.78
N GLU A 91 34.15 11.32 20.71
CA GLU A 91 35.05 10.19 20.48
C GLU A 91 35.60 10.19 19.03
N MET A 92 34.79 10.63 18.07
CA MET A 92 35.20 10.77 16.66
C MET A 92 36.27 11.85 16.45
N LYS A 93 36.36 12.86 17.34
CA LYS A 93 37.35 13.96 17.27
C LYS A 93 37.39 14.63 15.88
N GLY A 94 36.21 14.85 15.27
CA GLY A 94 36.08 15.49 13.96
C GLY A 94 36.45 14.64 12.75
N LYS A 95 36.72 13.34 12.94
CA LYS A 95 36.93 12.40 11.83
C LYS A 95 35.60 12.08 11.14
N ARG A 96 35.66 11.76 9.84
CA ARG A 96 34.48 11.31 9.07
C ARG A 96 33.89 10.03 9.68
N PRO A 97 32.54 9.88 9.70
CA PRO A 97 31.88 8.66 10.12
C PRO A 97 32.37 7.44 9.36
N LYS A 98 32.56 6.34 10.06
CA LYS A 98 33.00 5.05 9.48
C LYS A 98 31.92 3.98 9.53
N ASN A 99 30.87 4.21 10.32
CA ASN A 99 29.80 3.26 10.53
C ASN A 99 28.47 3.99 10.69
N ARG A 100 27.39 3.21 10.63
CA ARG A 100 26.02 3.72 10.71
C ARG A 100 25.75 4.51 12.00
N PRO A 101 26.10 4.03 13.21
CA PRO A 101 25.95 4.83 14.43
C PRO A 101 26.57 6.24 14.33
N GLU A 102 27.82 6.34 13.89
CA GLU A 102 28.53 7.63 13.74
C GLU A 102 27.82 8.56 12.75
N VAL A 103 27.31 8.02 11.64
CA VAL A 103 26.49 8.78 10.68
C VAL A 103 25.27 9.36 11.39
N TYR A 104 24.51 8.55 12.13
CA TYR A 104 23.28 9.00 12.79
C TYR A 104 23.53 9.96 13.97
N ALA A 105 24.71 9.94 14.58
CA ALA A 105 25.13 10.94 15.55
C ALA A 105 25.30 12.33 14.89
N GLU A 106 25.99 12.39 13.74
CA GLU A 106 26.07 13.62 12.94
C GLU A 106 24.68 14.09 12.48
N GLN A 107 23.85 13.16 12.00
CA GLN A 107 22.50 13.49 11.53
C GLN A 107 21.61 14.07 12.63
N ALA A 108 21.69 13.56 13.85
CA ALA A 108 20.94 14.10 14.99
C ALA A 108 21.30 15.58 15.24
N ARG A 109 22.60 15.92 15.22
CA ARG A 109 23.03 17.32 15.38
C ARG A 109 22.68 18.20 14.19
N TYR A 110 22.74 17.67 12.98
CA TYR A 110 22.34 18.40 11.77
C TYR A 110 20.86 18.80 11.83
N ILE A 111 19.94 17.85 12.04
CA ILE A 111 18.50 18.14 12.04
C ILE A 111 18.08 19.00 13.24
N HIS A 112 18.77 18.92 14.37
CA HIS A 112 18.55 19.83 15.50
C HIS A 112 18.91 21.29 15.16
N LYS A 113 19.97 21.51 14.39
CA LYS A 113 20.39 22.86 13.92
C LYS A 113 19.56 23.36 12.72
N ASN A 114 18.94 22.45 11.98
CA ASN A 114 18.14 22.75 10.81
C ASN A 114 16.72 22.19 11.02
N PRO A 115 15.90 22.82 11.88
CA PRO A 115 14.64 22.22 12.33
C PRO A 115 13.55 22.19 11.26
N THR A 116 13.71 22.95 10.17
CA THR A 116 12.75 23.05 9.07
C THR A 116 13.46 22.95 7.72
N GLU A 117 12.72 22.59 6.68
CA GLU A 117 13.18 22.57 5.29
C GLU A 117 12.16 23.27 4.39
N ASN A 118 12.63 24.11 3.46
CA ASN A 118 11.76 24.72 2.45
C ASN A 118 11.80 23.89 1.16
N LEU A 119 10.65 23.42 0.72
CA LEU A 119 10.49 22.59 -0.48
C LEU A 119 9.95 23.45 -1.63
N VAL A 120 10.57 23.36 -2.80
CA VAL A 120 10.05 23.95 -4.05
C VAL A 120 9.28 22.87 -4.81
N LEU A 121 7.96 22.95 -4.76
CA LEU A 121 7.04 22.10 -5.50
C LEU A 121 6.63 22.80 -6.79
N GLN A 122 6.63 22.09 -7.91
CA GLN A 122 6.11 22.61 -9.17
C GLN A 122 5.16 21.62 -9.83
N THR A 123 4.22 22.18 -10.57
CA THR A 123 3.36 21.45 -11.48
C THR A 123 3.42 22.10 -12.85
N LEU A 124 3.41 21.27 -13.90
CA LEU A 124 3.40 21.73 -15.28
C LEU A 124 2.22 21.13 -16.03
N ARG A 125 1.72 21.89 -16.99
CA ARG A 125 0.72 21.47 -17.97
C ARG A 125 1.31 21.59 -19.37
N ILE A 126 1.18 20.54 -20.15
CA ILE A 126 1.44 20.52 -21.59
C ILE A 126 0.24 19.88 -22.28
N GLY A 127 -0.69 20.70 -22.78
CA GLY A 127 -1.94 20.23 -23.37
C GLY A 127 -2.80 19.48 -22.34
N SER A 128 -2.92 18.16 -22.51
CA SER A 128 -3.63 17.24 -21.61
C SER A 128 -2.72 16.50 -20.62
N LEU A 129 -1.40 16.75 -20.66
CA LEU A 129 -0.43 16.16 -19.76
C LEU A 129 -0.22 17.06 -18.53
N GLY A 130 -0.33 16.48 -17.34
CA GLY A 130 0.13 17.05 -16.08
C GLY A 130 1.47 16.45 -15.64
N ILE A 131 2.38 17.26 -15.12
CA ILE A 131 3.66 16.82 -14.56
C ILE A 131 3.80 17.39 -13.16
N THR A 132 4.06 16.55 -12.16
CA THR A 132 4.48 17.02 -10.82
C THR A 132 5.99 16.94 -10.67
N THR A 133 6.57 17.85 -9.90
CA THR A 133 7.98 17.81 -9.52
C THR A 133 8.12 17.92 -8.01
N ILE A 134 8.91 17.03 -7.41
CA ILE A 134 9.03 16.91 -5.95
C ILE A 134 10.51 16.90 -5.58
N PRO A 135 10.98 17.76 -4.65
CA PRO A 135 12.39 17.85 -4.26
C PRO A 135 12.78 16.77 -3.25
N ASN A 136 12.25 15.55 -3.38
CA ASN A 136 12.39 14.47 -2.40
C ASN A 136 12.68 13.13 -3.10
N GLU A 137 13.02 12.10 -2.32
CA GLU A 137 12.95 10.70 -2.75
C GLU A 137 11.56 10.17 -2.37
N VAL A 138 10.76 9.76 -3.36
CA VAL A 138 9.30 9.65 -3.21
C VAL A 138 8.86 8.21 -3.40
N TYR A 139 8.04 7.71 -2.47
CA TYR A 139 7.52 6.34 -2.54
C TYR A 139 6.57 6.16 -3.73
N ALA A 140 6.55 4.96 -4.29
CA ALA A 140 5.73 4.63 -5.46
C ALA A 140 4.24 4.94 -5.23
N ILE A 141 3.71 4.59 -4.05
CA ILE A 141 2.29 4.83 -3.70
C ILE A 141 1.92 6.32 -3.73
N THR A 142 2.83 7.22 -3.33
CA THR A 142 2.61 8.67 -3.44
C THR A 142 2.49 9.11 -4.90
N GLY A 143 3.31 8.52 -5.78
CA GLY A 143 3.18 8.74 -7.21
C GLY A 143 1.87 8.22 -7.79
N LEU A 144 1.38 7.08 -7.29
CA LEU A 144 0.08 6.51 -7.65
C LEU A 144 -1.08 7.37 -7.16
N LYS A 145 -1.04 7.93 -5.93
CA LYS A 145 -2.00 8.92 -5.42
C LYS A 145 -2.15 10.11 -6.36
N LEU A 146 -1.03 10.74 -6.71
CA LEU A 146 -1.01 11.90 -7.61
C LEU A 146 -1.59 11.56 -8.99
N LYS A 147 -1.27 10.38 -9.53
CA LYS A 147 -1.83 9.92 -10.81
C LYS A 147 -3.31 9.64 -10.70
N ALA A 148 -3.76 8.87 -9.71
CA ALA A 148 -5.16 8.47 -9.53
C ALA A 148 -6.07 9.71 -9.44
N TRP A 149 -5.69 10.67 -8.61
CA TRP A 149 -6.50 11.86 -8.36
C TRP A 149 -6.27 12.99 -9.37
N SER A 150 -5.21 12.95 -10.19
CA SER A 150 -4.96 14.04 -11.16
C SER A 150 -6.18 14.36 -12.04
N PRO A 151 -6.53 15.65 -12.22
CA PRO A 151 -7.55 16.06 -13.19
C PRO A 151 -7.08 15.87 -14.65
N PHE A 152 -5.79 15.70 -14.90
CA PHE A 152 -5.24 15.48 -16.24
C PHE A 152 -5.38 14.01 -16.67
N PRO A 153 -5.80 13.74 -17.93
CA PRO A 153 -5.90 12.38 -18.45
C PRO A 153 -4.58 11.59 -18.38
N SER A 154 -3.46 12.27 -18.60
CA SER A 154 -2.12 11.70 -18.49
C SER A 154 -1.32 12.47 -17.46
N THR A 155 -0.66 11.76 -16.55
CA THR A 155 0.15 12.35 -15.49
C THR A 155 1.40 11.51 -15.25
N PHE A 156 2.54 12.17 -15.08
CA PHE A 156 3.70 11.55 -14.46
C PHE A 156 4.35 12.49 -13.45
N ASN A 157 5.19 11.92 -12.60
CA ASN A 157 5.85 12.60 -11.50
C ASN A 157 7.35 12.57 -11.73
N ILE A 158 8.05 13.62 -11.30
CA ILE A 158 9.51 13.70 -11.29
C ILE A 158 9.96 13.94 -9.86
N GLU A 159 10.68 12.99 -9.28
CA GLU A 159 11.32 13.18 -7.98
C GLU A 159 12.72 13.82 -8.12
N LEU A 160 13.32 14.24 -6.99
CA LEU A 160 14.60 14.94 -6.93
C LEU A 160 14.70 16.17 -7.87
N ALA A 161 13.57 16.81 -8.13
CA ALA A 161 13.49 18.02 -8.95
C ALA A 161 13.43 19.26 -8.05
N ASN A 162 14.22 20.28 -8.39
CA ASN A 162 14.36 21.53 -7.63
C ASN A 162 14.91 21.38 -6.19
N GLY A 163 15.32 20.18 -5.77
CA GLY A 163 15.92 19.95 -4.45
C GLY A 163 16.10 18.47 -4.11
N ALA A 164 16.61 18.21 -2.89
CA ALA A 164 16.91 16.86 -2.38
C ALA A 164 16.70 16.79 -0.84
N ALA A 165 15.46 17.03 -0.41
CA ALA A 165 15.01 17.09 0.98
C ALA A 165 14.77 15.69 1.62
N GLY A 166 15.30 14.62 1.02
CA GLY A 166 15.24 13.25 1.54
C GLY A 166 13.92 12.52 1.28
N TYR A 167 13.78 11.34 1.89
CA TYR A 167 12.61 10.46 1.78
C TYR A 167 11.35 11.06 2.42
N ILE A 168 10.22 10.85 1.74
CA ILE A 168 8.87 11.16 2.23
C ILE A 168 7.96 9.92 2.23
N PRO A 169 8.24 8.92 3.08
CA PRO A 169 7.33 7.80 3.25
C PRO A 169 5.95 8.31 3.73
N PRO A 170 4.83 7.74 3.23
CA PRO A 170 3.51 7.99 3.80
C PRO A 170 3.45 7.72 5.31
N PRO A 171 2.50 8.33 6.05
CA PRO A 171 2.39 8.18 7.50
C PRO A 171 2.40 6.72 7.99
N GLU A 172 1.64 5.86 7.34
CA GLU A 172 1.55 4.43 7.66
C GLU A 172 2.89 3.68 7.49
N GLN A 173 3.73 4.10 6.55
CA GLN A 173 5.03 3.48 6.27
C GLN A 173 6.05 3.78 7.38
N HIS A 174 5.85 4.84 8.17
CA HIS A 174 6.71 5.11 9.33
C HIS A 174 6.68 3.99 10.37
N ALA A 175 5.53 3.36 10.56
CA ALA A 175 5.37 2.28 11.53
C ALA A 175 6.08 0.99 11.09
N LEU A 176 6.16 0.74 9.78
CA LEU A 176 6.85 -0.43 9.19
C LEU A 176 8.38 -0.33 9.30
N GLY A 177 8.93 0.87 9.50
CA GLY A 177 10.34 1.10 9.78
C GLY A 177 11.21 1.22 8.52
N GLY A 178 12.45 0.71 8.57
CA GLY A 178 13.45 0.87 7.50
C GLY A 178 14.25 2.18 7.57
N TYR A 179 15.37 2.24 6.86
CA TYR A 179 16.30 3.39 6.95
C TYR A 179 15.70 4.71 6.42
N THR A 180 14.71 4.61 5.53
CA THR A 180 13.96 5.73 4.94
C THR A 180 13.02 6.41 5.93
N THR A 181 12.81 5.85 7.13
CA THR A 181 11.97 6.42 8.19
C THR A 181 12.78 6.91 9.40
N TRP A 182 14.08 6.61 9.46
CA TRP A 182 14.93 6.99 10.58
C TRP A 182 15.30 8.48 10.50
N PRO A 183 14.96 9.33 11.50
CA PRO A 183 15.13 10.77 11.33
C PRO A 183 16.59 11.16 11.11
N ALA A 184 16.87 11.66 9.92
CA ALA A 184 18.17 12.10 9.43
C ALA A 184 17.98 13.18 8.37
N ARG A 185 19.03 13.86 7.89
CA ARG A 185 18.87 14.82 6.77
C ARG A 185 18.17 14.21 5.55
N THR A 186 18.35 12.90 5.34
CA THR A 186 17.82 12.13 4.21
C THR A 186 16.44 11.53 4.47
N ALA A 187 15.86 11.65 5.65
CA ALA A 187 14.57 11.06 6.02
C ALA A 187 13.95 11.83 7.20
N GLY A 188 14.09 13.15 7.15
CA GLY A 188 14.02 14.01 8.33
C GLY A 188 12.71 14.73 8.50
N LEU A 189 11.92 14.90 7.43
CA LEU A 189 10.66 15.65 7.47
C LEU A 189 9.64 15.01 8.42
N GLU A 190 8.68 15.79 8.88
CA GLU A 190 7.58 15.33 9.73
C GLU A 190 6.78 14.17 9.09
N VAL A 191 6.12 13.36 9.92
CA VAL A 191 5.33 12.19 9.45
C VAL A 191 4.27 12.60 8.43
N GLU A 192 3.64 13.76 8.62
CA GLU A 192 2.62 14.32 7.74
C GLU A 192 3.18 15.07 6.53
N ALA A 193 4.47 14.92 6.20
CA ALA A 193 5.06 15.61 5.04
C ALA A 193 4.44 15.15 3.72
N GLU A 194 4.25 13.84 3.53
CA GLU A 194 3.71 13.28 2.29
C GLU A 194 2.28 13.76 2.00
N PRO A 195 1.31 13.69 2.93
CA PRO A 195 -0.04 14.20 2.69
C PRO A 195 -0.07 15.70 2.36
N LYS A 196 0.75 16.52 3.02
CA LYS A 196 0.84 17.97 2.75
C LYS A 196 1.38 18.26 1.34
N ILE A 197 2.38 17.51 0.89
CA ILE A 197 2.96 17.62 -0.45
C ILE A 197 1.93 17.18 -1.51
N VAL A 198 1.27 16.03 -1.29
CA VAL A 198 0.23 15.52 -2.20
C VAL A 198 -0.90 16.53 -2.36
N GLU A 199 -1.41 17.08 -1.26
CA GLU A 199 -2.48 18.08 -1.30
C GLU A 199 -2.05 19.35 -2.05
N THR A 200 -0.84 19.84 -1.78
CA THR A 200 -0.30 21.03 -2.45
C THR A 200 -0.22 20.84 -3.97
N LEU A 201 0.29 19.69 -4.42
CA LEU A 201 0.43 19.38 -5.85
C LEU A 201 -0.91 19.17 -6.54
N LEU A 202 -1.88 18.51 -5.89
CA LEU A 202 -3.21 18.30 -6.46
C LEU A 202 -3.98 19.61 -6.57
N SER A 203 -3.93 20.47 -5.55
CA SER A 203 -4.50 21.82 -5.59
C SER A 203 -3.92 22.65 -6.76
N SER A 204 -2.61 22.57 -7.00
CA SER A 204 -1.98 23.21 -8.15
C SER A 204 -2.45 22.61 -9.48
N PHE A 205 -2.60 21.29 -9.59
CA PHE A 205 -3.18 20.66 -10.77
C PHE A 205 -4.63 21.04 -11.04
N GLU A 206 -5.47 21.14 -10.01
CA GLU A 206 -6.86 21.59 -10.13
C GLU A 206 -6.91 23.01 -10.69
N SER A 207 -6.03 23.88 -10.20
CA SER A 207 -5.86 25.25 -10.70
C SER A 207 -5.43 25.28 -12.17
N LEU A 208 -4.41 24.50 -12.55
CA LEU A 208 -3.93 24.42 -13.94
C LEU A 208 -4.93 23.76 -14.90
N ALA A 209 -5.74 22.82 -14.42
CA ALA A 209 -6.74 22.11 -15.20
C ALA A 209 -8.07 22.87 -15.30
N GLY A 210 -8.35 23.77 -14.35
CA GLY A 210 -9.64 24.47 -14.24
C GLY A 210 -10.81 23.56 -13.86
N LYS A 211 -10.54 22.42 -13.22
CA LYS A 211 -11.54 21.43 -12.81
C LYS A 211 -11.04 20.62 -11.60
N PRO A 212 -11.94 20.06 -10.78
CA PRO A 212 -11.54 19.29 -9.61
C PRO A 212 -10.78 18.02 -9.98
N ARG A 213 -9.99 17.53 -9.02
CA ARG A 213 -9.33 16.23 -9.05
C ARG A 213 -10.36 15.10 -9.25
N ARG A 214 -9.92 13.98 -9.80
CA ARG A 214 -10.80 12.81 -9.99
C ARG A 214 -11.19 12.23 -8.62
N PRO A 215 -12.41 11.70 -8.47
CA PRO A 215 -12.74 10.88 -7.31
C PRO A 215 -11.81 9.66 -7.26
N SER A 216 -11.61 9.10 -6.07
CA SER A 216 -10.93 7.81 -5.92
C SER A 216 -11.60 6.78 -6.84
N LEU A 217 -10.82 6.26 -7.78
CA LEU A 217 -11.29 5.24 -8.71
C LEU A 217 -11.21 3.91 -7.99
N ARG A 218 -12.33 3.18 -7.99
CA ARG A 218 -12.38 1.78 -7.62
C ARG A 218 -12.39 0.92 -8.84
N HIS A 219 -11.76 -0.24 -8.77
CA HIS A 219 -11.83 -1.20 -9.86
C HIS A 219 -13.29 -1.62 -10.11
N GLN A 220 -13.56 -1.97 -11.36
CA GLN A 220 -14.86 -2.41 -11.83
C GLN A 220 -14.66 -3.76 -12.50
N GLY A 221 -15.63 -4.64 -12.35
CA GLY A 221 -15.59 -5.98 -12.93
C GLY A 221 -16.90 -6.72 -12.74
N ASP A 222 -17.01 -7.89 -13.36
CA ASP A 222 -18.19 -8.73 -13.21
C ASP A 222 -18.33 -9.29 -11.79
N TYR A 223 -17.21 -9.49 -11.08
CA TYR A 223 -17.20 -9.85 -9.67
C TYR A 223 -17.82 -8.76 -8.80
N VAL A 224 -17.40 -7.50 -8.97
CA VAL A 224 -17.96 -6.33 -8.28
C VAL A 224 -19.47 -6.22 -8.55
N LYS A 225 -19.89 -6.37 -9.81
CA LYS A 225 -21.32 -6.38 -10.17
C LYS A 225 -22.08 -7.51 -9.48
N TRP A 226 -21.49 -8.70 -9.42
CA TRP A 226 -22.08 -9.87 -8.78
C TRP A 226 -22.25 -9.66 -7.26
N ILE A 227 -21.21 -9.17 -6.57
CA ILE A 227 -21.28 -8.82 -5.15
C ILE A 227 -22.38 -7.79 -4.91
N MET A 228 -22.39 -6.70 -5.68
CA MET A 228 -23.38 -5.63 -5.54
C MET A 228 -24.82 -6.09 -5.82
N ALA A 229 -25.01 -7.06 -6.72
CA ALA A 229 -26.33 -7.67 -6.98
C ALA A 229 -26.88 -8.42 -5.75
N GLN A 230 -26.02 -8.92 -4.86
CA GLN A 230 -26.41 -9.54 -3.59
C GLN A 230 -26.85 -8.51 -2.52
N LYS A 231 -26.73 -7.21 -2.80
CA LYS A 231 -27.05 -6.10 -1.88
C LYS A 231 -26.31 -6.26 -0.54
N PRO A 232 -24.97 -6.22 -0.55
CA PRO A 232 -24.17 -6.44 0.63
C PRO A 232 -24.49 -5.37 1.68
N LEU A 233 -24.34 -5.76 2.93
CA LEU A 233 -24.47 -4.92 4.12
C LEU A 233 -23.27 -3.99 4.31
N ALA A 234 -22.10 -4.41 3.83
CA ALA A 234 -20.85 -3.65 3.74
C ALA A 234 -19.98 -4.34 2.69
N TYR A 235 -19.16 -3.59 1.96
CA TYR A 235 -18.26 -4.15 0.95
C TYR A 235 -16.99 -3.32 0.80
N PHE A 236 -15.84 -3.93 1.08
CA PHE A 236 -14.52 -3.32 0.97
C PHE A 236 -13.75 -3.96 -0.17
N GLN A 237 -13.39 -3.15 -1.17
CA GLN A 237 -12.52 -3.57 -2.28
C GLN A 237 -11.03 -3.43 -1.94
N CYS A 238 -10.68 -3.02 -0.71
CA CYS A 238 -9.32 -3.01 -0.16
C CYS A 238 -8.21 -2.33 -1.00
N GLU A 239 -8.58 -1.48 -1.96
CA GLU A 239 -7.66 -0.81 -2.87
C GLU A 239 -7.30 0.62 -2.45
N ASP A 240 -7.72 1.02 -1.24
CA ASP A 240 -7.46 2.34 -0.66
C ASP A 240 -5.97 2.69 -0.73
N LEU A 241 -5.68 3.98 -0.93
CA LEU A 241 -4.31 4.49 -1.09
C LEU A 241 -3.69 5.00 0.23
N GLY A 242 -4.42 4.93 1.34
CA GLY A 242 -4.00 5.43 2.65
C GLY A 242 -5.17 5.98 3.46
N GLY A 243 -4.86 6.66 4.58
CA GLY A 243 -5.85 7.43 5.35
C GLY A 243 -6.43 6.74 6.58
N GLY A 244 -6.09 5.48 6.85
CA GLY A 244 -6.49 4.78 8.08
C GLY A 244 -7.93 4.26 8.09
N THR A 245 -8.62 4.34 6.96
CA THR A 245 -9.98 3.82 6.78
C THR A 245 -10.08 3.04 5.48
N LEU A 246 -11.00 2.08 5.43
CA LEU A 246 -11.46 1.47 4.19
C LEU A 246 -12.84 1.97 3.82
N ASP A 247 -12.96 2.37 2.57
CA ASP A 247 -14.22 2.83 2.02
C ASP A 247 -15.25 1.70 1.83
N ASP A 248 -16.50 1.97 2.21
CA ASP A 248 -17.63 1.07 1.93
C ASP A 248 -18.21 1.30 0.53
N ALA A 249 -18.05 0.31 -0.35
CA ALA A 249 -18.59 0.29 -1.70
C ALA A 249 -20.06 -0.14 -1.79
N SER A 250 -20.64 -0.67 -0.71
CA SER A 250 -22.05 -1.08 -0.71
C SER A 250 -23.04 0.11 -0.73
N GLY A 251 -22.56 1.30 -0.40
CA GLY A 251 -23.38 2.50 -0.23
C GLY A 251 -24.11 2.59 1.12
N GLN A 252 -23.82 1.69 2.07
CA GLN A 252 -24.40 1.69 3.42
C GLN A 252 -23.65 2.58 4.41
N GLY A 253 -22.49 3.13 4.03
CA GLY A 253 -21.71 4.07 4.83
C GLY A 253 -20.99 3.44 6.01
N ARG A 254 -20.61 2.16 5.91
CA ARG A 254 -19.98 1.38 6.98
C ARG A 254 -18.48 1.25 6.77
N SER A 255 -17.74 2.35 6.88
CA SER A 255 -16.28 2.34 6.69
C SER A 255 -15.56 1.47 7.71
N GLY A 256 -14.54 0.75 7.26
CA GLY A 256 -13.61 0.02 8.11
C GLY A 256 -12.57 0.96 8.71
N HIS A 257 -12.14 0.70 9.94
CA HIS A 257 -11.10 1.47 10.63
C HIS A 257 -9.83 0.63 10.77
N VAL A 258 -8.71 1.16 10.33
CA VAL A 258 -7.42 0.49 10.42
C VAL A 258 -6.84 0.68 11.82
N GLU A 259 -6.44 -0.43 12.43
CA GLU A 259 -5.77 -0.47 13.72
C GLU A 259 -4.41 -1.18 13.58
N GLY A 260 -3.33 -0.53 14.00
CA GLY A 260 -1.98 -1.08 13.88
C GLY A 260 -1.35 -0.85 12.51
N MET A 261 -0.50 -1.79 12.07
CA MET A 261 0.34 -1.64 10.89
C MET A 261 -0.25 -2.31 9.66
N VAL A 262 -0.39 -1.54 8.58
CA VAL A 262 -0.85 -2.02 7.27
C VAL A 262 0.00 -1.43 6.15
N ALA A 263 -0.03 -2.05 4.97
CA ALA A 263 0.46 -1.44 3.74
C ALA A 263 -0.66 -1.43 2.69
N TYR A 264 -0.88 -0.28 2.08
CA TYR A 264 -1.94 -0.02 1.12
C TYR A 264 -1.51 -0.34 -0.30
N HIS A 265 -2.51 -0.61 -1.14
CA HIS A 265 -2.37 -0.60 -2.60
C HIS A 265 -1.29 -1.56 -3.14
N LEU A 266 -1.25 -2.78 -2.60
CA LEU A 266 -0.38 -3.86 -3.05
C LEU A 266 -1.11 -4.79 -4.02
N PRO A 267 -0.41 -5.62 -4.82
CA PRO A 267 -1.09 -6.51 -5.77
C PRO A 267 -2.13 -7.43 -5.10
N GLY A 268 -3.34 -7.40 -5.65
CA GLY A 268 -4.48 -8.26 -5.29
C GLY A 268 -4.49 -9.62 -6.00
N PRO A 269 -5.55 -10.43 -5.82
CA PRO A 269 -5.75 -11.69 -6.55
C PRO A 269 -5.85 -11.46 -8.06
N GLU A 270 -5.14 -12.30 -8.82
CA GLU A 270 -5.20 -12.34 -10.28
C GLU A 270 -6.46 -13.09 -10.73
N CYS A 271 -7.58 -12.38 -10.80
CA CYS A 271 -8.84 -12.93 -11.30
C CYS A 271 -9.47 -11.97 -12.31
N GLN A 272 -9.64 -12.44 -13.55
CA GLN A 272 -10.20 -11.62 -14.64
C GLN A 272 -11.61 -11.12 -14.32
N ALA A 273 -12.40 -11.88 -13.55
CA ALA A 273 -13.72 -11.45 -13.09
C ALA A 273 -13.66 -10.26 -12.13
N ILE A 274 -12.59 -10.15 -11.32
CA ILE A 274 -12.38 -9.04 -10.39
C ILE A 274 -12.02 -7.78 -11.15
N SER A 275 -11.03 -7.85 -12.05
CA SER A 275 -10.70 -6.72 -12.92
C SER A 275 -10.19 -7.17 -14.28
N GLU A 276 -10.83 -6.65 -15.34
CA GLU A 276 -10.50 -6.97 -16.73
C GLU A 276 -9.44 -6.02 -17.33
N GLN A 277 -9.35 -4.78 -16.85
CA GLN A 277 -8.60 -3.71 -17.52
C GLN A 277 -7.50 -3.08 -16.65
N ASN A 278 -7.63 -3.14 -15.33
CA ASN A 278 -6.68 -2.54 -14.39
C ASN A 278 -6.13 -3.60 -13.43
N PRO A 279 -4.90 -3.45 -12.92
CA PRO A 279 -4.43 -4.28 -11.83
C PRO A 279 -5.35 -4.13 -10.61
N ASN A 280 -5.73 -5.25 -10.02
CA ASN A 280 -6.45 -5.29 -8.76
C ASN A 280 -5.48 -5.04 -7.60
N ASN A 281 -5.89 -4.28 -6.59
CA ASN A 281 -5.04 -3.94 -5.45
C ASN A 281 -5.72 -4.33 -4.14
N ALA A 282 -4.90 -4.66 -3.15
CA ALA A 282 -5.30 -5.21 -1.87
C ALA A 282 -4.57 -4.48 -0.73
N LEU A 283 -5.10 -4.70 0.48
CA LEU A 283 -4.53 -4.21 1.71
C LEU A 283 -3.69 -5.31 2.37
N GLN A 284 -2.45 -5.04 2.71
CA GLN A 284 -1.63 -5.92 3.56
C GLN A 284 -1.83 -5.59 5.03
N LEU A 285 -2.20 -6.59 5.82
CA LEU A 285 -2.02 -6.60 7.26
C LEU A 285 -0.57 -6.97 7.59
N ALA A 286 0.12 -6.10 8.32
CA ALA A 286 1.46 -6.32 8.87
C ALA A 286 1.38 -6.41 10.40
N GLY A 287 0.52 -7.31 10.88
CA GLY A 287 0.11 -7.40 12.28
C GLY A 287 -0.97 -6.39 12.70
N GLY A 288 -1.40 -5.51 11.80
CA GLY A 288 -2.61 -4.69 11.98
C GLY A 288 -3.91 -5.46 11.76
N ARG A 289 -5.03 -4.77 11.93
CA ARG A 289 -6.39 -5.29 11.71
C ARG A 289 -7.35 -4.19 11.25
N ILE A 290 -8.48 -4.58 10.69
CA ILE A 290 -9.59 -3.69 10.31
C ILE A 290 -10.75 -3.92 11.25
N SER A 291 -11.26 -2.87 11.91
CA SER A 291 -12.48 -2.91 12.73
C SER A 291 -13.67 -2.32 11.99
N VAL A 292 -14.82 -3.00 12.02
CA VAL A 292 -16.06 -2.53 11.38
C VAL A 292 -17.29 -3.03 12.15
N MET A 293 -18.33 -2.19 12.17
CA MET A 293 -19.65 -2.55 12.67
C MET A 293 -20.57 -2.91 11.50
N VAL A 294 -21.01 -4.17 11.43
CA VAL A 294 -21.91 -4.66 10.39
C VAL A 294 -23.10 -5.40 11.02
N PRO A 295 -24.16 -4.66 11.40
CA PRO A 295 -25.37 -5.24 11.99
C PRO A 295 -26.03 -6.26 11.07
N LYS A 296 -26.52 -7.36 11.66
CA LYS A 296 -27.31 -8.42 10.98
C LYS A 296 -26.56 -9.19 9.90
N ALA A 297 -25.23 -9.11 9.86
CA ALA A 297 -24.44 -9.93 8.95
C ALA A 297 -24.48 -11.40 9.39
N ARG A 298 -24.92 -12.28 8.48
CA ARG A 298 -24.87 -13.74 8.65
C ARG A 298 -23.76 -14.35 7.81
N THR A 299 -23.37 -13.70 6.72
CA THR A 299 -22.31 -14.17 5.84
C THR A 299 -21.19 -13.13 5.75
N LEU A 300 -19.94 -13.60 5.79
CA LEU A 300 -18.73 -12.86 5.46
C LEU A 300 -18.00 -13.60 4.33
N SER A 301 -17.75 -12.93 3.22
CA SER A 301 -16.97 -13.43 2.08
C SER A 301 -15.74 -12.55 1.91
N PHE A 302 -14.55 -13.13 1.70
CA PHE A 302 -13.34 -12.35 1.44
C PHE A 302 -12.24 -13.18 0.79
N TRP A 303 -11.35 -12.49 0.10
CA TRP A 303 -10.07 -13.05 -0.32
C TRP A 303 -8.99 -12.73 0.70
N PHE A 304 -8.11 -13.69 0.94
CA PHE A 304 -6.90 -13.44 1.70
C PHE A 304 -5.67 -14.08 1.07
N TRP A 305 -4.55 -13.37 1.11
CA TRP A 305 -3.24 -13.89 0.72
C TRP A 305 -2.51 -14.38 1.96
N ASN A 306 -2.12 -15.65 1.97
CA ASN A 306 -1.50 -16.27 3.13
C ASN A 306 0.00 -15.95 3.24
N GLY A 307 0.35 -14.94 4.04
CA GLY A 307 1.74 -14.67 4.42
C GLY A 307 2.23 -15.43 5.67
N MET A 308 1.38 -16.29 6.24
CA MET A 308 1.63 -16.95 7.52
C MET A 308 2.30 -18.31 7.32
N SER A 309 3.60 -18.39 7.61
CA SER A 309 4.31 -19.67 7.62
C SER A 309 3.88 -20.54 8.80
N ASN A 310 3.46 -21.76 8.48
CA ASN A 310 3.03 -22.78 9.43
C ASN A 310 4.21 -23.47 10.17
N THR A 311 5.46 -23.12 9.85
CA THR A 311 6.67 -23.68 10.48
C THR A 311 7.40 -22.71 11.40
N VAL A 312 7.02 -21.43 11.42
CA VAL A 312 7.78 -20.39 12.13
C VAL A 312 7.18 -20.07 13.51
N ARG A 313 5.86 -20.05 13.65
CA ARG A 313 5.16 -19.62 14.87
C ARG A 313 4.36 -20.76 15.51
N ASP A 314 4.29 -20.78 16.84
CA ASP A 314 3.49 -21.77 17.57
C ASP A 314 1.99 -21.53 17.38
N HIS A 315 1.58 -20.26 17.37
CA HIS A 315 0.26 -19.80 16.99
C HIS A 315 0.36 -18.89 15.77
N THR A 316 -0.43 -19.15 14.74
CA THR A 316 -0.57 -18.31 13.53
C THR A 316 -1.78 -17.38 13.65
N GLY A 317 -1.91 -16.44 12.72
CA GLY A 317 -2.77 -15.26 12.89
C GLY A 317 -4.27 -15.54 12.80
N ASP A 318 -5.04 -14.68 13.47
CA ASP A 318 -6.49 -14.64 13.42
C ASP A 318 -6.93 -13.86 12.17
N LEU A 319 -7.49 -14.55 11.17
CA LEU A 319 -7.99 -13.94 9.94
C LEU A 319 -9.23 -13.09 10.21
N VAL A 320 -10.11 -13.57 11.10
CA VAL A 320 -11.35 -12.88 11.48
C VAL A 320 -11.57 -13.03 12.97
N GLN A 321 -11.97 -11.96 13.63
CA GLN A 321 -12.55 -11.97 14.96
C GLN A 321 -13.99 -11.42 14.90
N HIS A 322 -14.97 -12.20 15.36
CA HIS A 322 -16.38 -11.81 15.41
C HIS A 322 -16.85 -11.74 16.87
N GLY A 323 -17.06 -10.52 17.37
CA GLY A 323 -17.27 -10.29 18.81
C GLY A 323 -16.03 -10.64 19.64
N VAL A 324 -16.23 -11.23 20.82
CA VAL A 324 -15.16 -11.46 21.81
C VAL A 324 -14.61 -12.89 21.76
N SER A 325 -15.44 -13.88 21.46
CA SER A 325 -15.07 -15.30 21.63
C SER A 325 -14.78 -16.03 20.33
N ARG A 326 -15.19 -15.50 19.18
CA ARG A 326 -15.18 -16.21 17.91
C ARG A 326 -14.06 -15.75 16.99
N PHE A 327 -13.26 -16.71 16.54
CA PHE A 327 -12.10 -16.48 15.70
C PHE A 327 -12.06 -17.48 14.55
N LEU A 328 -11.82 -16.99 13.34
CA LEU A 328 -11.33 -17.81 12.23
C LEU A 328 -9.83 -17.58 12.13
N ARG A 329 -9.03 -18.64 12.29
CA ARG A 329 -7.57 -18.55 12.32
C ARG A 329 -6.91 -19.57 11.41
N ILE A 330 -5.65 -19.34 11.11
CA ILE A 330 -4.76 -20.35 10.52
C ILE A 330 -4.09 -21.10 11.67
N GLY A 331 -4.02 -22.43 11.61
CA GLY A 331 -3.35 -23.26 12.63
C GLY A 331 -1.84 -23.16 12.58
N GLY A 332 -1.18 -23.10 13.75
CA GLY A 332 0.26 -22.95 13.90
C GLY A 332 0.97 -24.26 14.26
N LYS A 333 2.26 -24.21 14.59
CA LYS A 333 3.01 -25.43 14.99
C LYS A 333 2.38 -26.15 16.18
N ALA A 334 1.84 -25.41 17.14
CA ALA A 334 1.22 -25.99 18.34
C ALA A 334 -0.09 -26.74 18.03
N ASP A 335 -0.66 -26.57 16.83
CA ASP A 335 -1.89 -27.22 16.39
C ASP A 335 -1.64 -28.57 15.69
N GLY A 336 -0.39 -29.07 15.69
CA GLY A 336 -0.04 -30.41 15.23
C GLY A 336 -0.47 -30.66 13.78
N GLU A 337 -1.29 -31.69 13.57
CA GLU A 337 -1.83 -32.05 12.25
C GLU A 337 -2.68 -30.94 11.61
N SER A 338 -3.19 -29.96 12.39
CA SER A 338 -3.95 -28.82 11.88
C SER A 338 -3.09 -27.60 11.54
N SER A 339 -1.75 -27.71 11.67
CA SER A 339 -0.82 -26.64 11.26
C SER A 339 -0.99 -26.29 9.79
N GLY A 340 -1.20 -25.01 9.46
CA GLY A 340 -1.48 -24.50 8.12
C GLY A 340 -2.92 -24.72 7.63
N SER A 341 -3.85 -25.16 8.49
CA SER A 341 -5.27 -25.34 8.13
C SER A 341 -6.14 -24.30 8.83
N LEU A 342 -7.34 -24.04 8.29
CA LEU A 342 -8.31 -23.18 8.97
C LEU A 342 -8.78 -23.82 10.27
N ILE A 343 -8.93 -23.01 11.31
CA ILE A 343 -9.50 -23.41 12.60
C ILE A 343 -10.56 -22.38 12.96
N LEU A 344 -11.80 -22.83 13.13
CA LEU A 344 -12.87 -22.04 13.72
C LEU A 344 -12.86 -22.28 15.23
N GLN A 345 -12.71 -21.21 16.00
CA GLN A 345 -12.71 -21.25 17.45
C GLN A 345 -13.85 -20.40 17.99
N ASP A 346 -14.56 -20.89 19.01
CA ASP A 346 -15.54 -20.14 19.78
C ASP A 346 -15.44 -20.49 21.26
N GLY A 347 -14.85 -19.58 22.04
CA GLY A 347 -14.43 -19.86 23.41
C GLY A 347 -13.41 -21.00 23.44
N GLU A 348 -13.73 -22.07 24.17
CA GLU A 348 -12.89 -23.27 24.28
C GLU A 348 -13.12 -24.28 23.13
N LYS A 349 -14.23 -24.15 22.38
CA LYS A 349 -14.55 -25.07 21.28
C LYS A 349 -13.71 -24.76 20.06
N ARG A 350 -13.16 -25.79 19.42
CA ARG A 350 -12.34 -25.69 18.20
C ARG A 350 -12.81 -26.69 17.16
N PHE A 351 -12.91 -26.24 15.91
CA PHE A 351 -13.29 -27.02 14.75
C PHE A 351 -12.25 -26.83 13.66
N PHE A 352 -11.80 -27.92 13.07
CA PHE A 352 -10.58 -27.95 12.25
C PHE A 352 -10.90 -28.26 10.79
N GLY A 353 -10.35 -27.45 9.90
CA GLY A 353 -10.26 -27.75 8.48
C GLY A 353 -9.21 -28.81 8.21
N LYS A 354 -9.22 -29.32 6.99
CA LYS A 354 -8.32 -30.37 6.48
C LYS A 354 -7.34 -29.83 5.44
N THR A 355 -7.71 -28.78 4.73
CA THR A 355 -6.93 -28.19 3.65
C THR A 355 -5.70 -27.48 4.21
N LYS A 356 -4.55 -27.70 3.58
CA LYS A 356 -3.29 -26.99 3.90
C LYS A 356 -3.19 -25.76 3.02
N LEU A 357 -3.29 -24.59 3.65
CA LEU A 357 -3.16 -23.30 3.00
C LEU A 357 -1.71 -23.08 2.61
N ALA A 358 -1.46 -22.90 1.31
CA ALA A 358 -0.13 -22.67 0.80
C ALA A 358 0.38 -21.28 1.21
N LEU A 359 1.70 -21.15 1.38
CA LEU A 359 2.31 -19.86 1.66
C LEU A 359 2.39 -19.07 0.35
N LYS A 360 2.08 -17.77 0.44
CA LYS A 360 2.07 -16.83 -0.68
C LYS A 360 1.01 -17.09 -1.75
N GLU A 361 -0.07 -17.77 -1.38
CA GLU A 361 -1.22 -17.99 -2.26
C GLU A 361 -2.46 -17.24 -1.78
N TRP A 362 -3.31 -16.87 -2.73
CA TRP A 362 -4.62 -16.30 -2.49
C TRP A 362 -5.64 -17.42 -2.27
N HIS A 363 -6.45 -17.26 -1.24
CA HIS A 363 -7.57 -18.14 -0.92
C HIS A 363 -8.84 -17.32 -0.75
N HIS A 364 -9.98 -17.91 -1.08
CA HIS A 364 -11.30 -17.29 -0.90
C HIS A 364 -12.07 -18.00 0.21
N VAL A 365 -12.54 -17.24 1.20
CA VAL A 365 -13.29 -17.77 2.34
C VAL A 365 -14.69 -17.22 2.34
N VAL A 366 -15.67 -18.10 2.60
CA VAL A 366 -17.02 -17.70 2.97
C VAL A 366 -17.35 -18.29 4.34
N MET A 367 -17.58 -17.44 5.33
CA MET A 367 -18.11 -17.81 6.63
C MET A 367 -19.61 -17.51 6.65
N SER A 368 -20.44 -18.55 6.78
CA SER A 368 -21.90 -18.45 6.90
C SER A 368 -22.37 -18.87 8.29
N GLN A 369 -23.30 -18.10 8.87
CA GLN A 369 -23.91 -18.35 10.16
C GLN A 369 -25.40 -18.64 9.97
N GLU A 370 -25.78 -19.91 10.06
CA GLU A 370 -27.16 -20.41 10.07
C GLU A 370 -27.65 -20.59 11.52
N GLU A 371 -28.94 -20.85 11.76
CA GLU A 371 -29.55 -20.81 13.10
C GLU A 371 -28.82 -21.62 14.18
N GLU A 372 -28.27 -22.79 13.83
CA GLU A 372 -27.57 -23.68 14.77
C GLU A 372 -26.19 -24.15 14.25
N GLU A 373 -25.73 -23.59 13.13
CA GLU A 373 -24.49 -24.04 12.49
C GLU A 373 -23.70 -22.87 11.89
N VAL A 374 -22.38 -22.89 12.09
CA VAL A 374 -21.45 -22.03 11.37
C VAL A 374 -20.68 -22.89 10.37
N LYS A 375 -20.72 -22.48 9.11
CA LYS A 375 -20.05 -23.15 7.99
C LYS A 375 -18.97 -22.26 7.42
N ILE A 376 -17.79 -22.83 7.19
CA ILE A 376 -16.68 -22.19 6.50
C ILE A 376 -16.49 -22.90 5.17
N TYR A 377 -16.57 -22.16 4.07
CA TYR A 377 -16.26 -22.62 2.73
C TYR A 377 -14.93 -22.02 2.29
N LEU A 378 -14.16 -22.78 1.54
CA LEU A 378 -12.82 -22.41 1.08
C LEU A 378 -12.77 -22.61 -0.44
N ASP A 379 -12.15 -21.65 -1.15
CA ASP A 379 -11.79 -21.71 -2.57
C ASP A 379 -12.94 -22.11 -3.50
N GLY A 380 -14.16 -21.68 -3.18
CA GLY A 380 -15.36 -21.93 -3.98
C GLY A 380 -15.91 -23.36 -3.90
N HIS A 381 -15.37 -24.20 -3.02
CA HIS A 381 -15.91 -25.54 -2.79
C HIS A 381 -17.31 -25.48 -2.16
N ILE A 382 -18.24 -26.27 -2.69
CA ILE A 382 -19.63 -26.34 -2.21
C ILE A 382 -19.78 -27.14 -0.90
N ILE A 383 -18.81 -27.99 -0.59
CA ILE A 383 -18.75 -28.74 0.67
C ILE A 383 -17.99 -27.85 1.67
N PRO A 384 -18.53 -27.59 2.86
CA PRO A 384 -17.84 -26.77 3.85
C PRO A 384 -16.54 -27.43 4.29
N GLU A 385 -15.49 -26.63 4.35
CA GLU A 385 -14.18 -26.97 4.92
C GLU A 385 -14.31 -27.22 6.43
N VAL A 386 -15.16 -26.44 7.10
CA VAL A 386 -15.52 -26.61 8.52
C VAL A 386 -17.03 -26.46 8.68
N SER A 387 -17.64 -27.42 9.38
CA SER A 387 -19.03 -27.39 9.85
C SER A 387 -19.03 -27.48 11.37
N ALA A 388 -19.58 -26.46 12.04
CA ALA A 388 -19.53 -26.35 13.48
C ALA A 388 -20.94 -26.11 14.06
N PRO A 389 -21.44 -26.98 14.96
CA PRO A 389 -22.71 -26.79 15.67
C PRO A 389 -22.56 -25.68 16.72
N LEU A 390 -22.63 -24.44 16.24
CA LEU A 390 -22.47 -23.21 16.99
C LEU A 390 -23.65 -22.30 16.69
N THR A 391 -24.24 -21.74 17.74
CA THR A 391 -25.23 -20.68 17.61
C THR A 391 -24.57 -19.42 17.04
N PRO A 392 -25.19 -18.70 16.10
CA PRO A 392 -24.67 -17.43 15.61
C PRO A 392 -24.38 -16.44 16.74
N SER A 393 -23.35 -15.63 16.54
CA SER A 393 -23.05 -14.55 17.47
C SER A 393 -23.93 -13.36 17.12
N GLU A 394 -24.54 -12.74 18.13
CA GLU A 394 -25.33 -11.51 17.99
C GLU A 394 -24.44 -10.25 17.93
N SER A 395 -23.11 -10.42 17.96
CA SER A 395 -22.18 -9.31 17.82
C SER A 395 -22.31 -8.65 16.46
N GLU A 396 -22.38 -7.32 16.45
CA GLU A 396 -22.30 -6.52 15.23
C GLU A 396 -20.84 -6.13 14.90
N GLN A 397 -19.91 -6.37 15.82
CA GLN A 397 -18.51 -6.02 15.68
C GLN A 397 -17.71 -7.13 15.01
N TRP A 398 -17.02 -6.76 13.93
CA TRP A 398 -16.13 -7.60 13.17
C TRP A 398 -14.74 -6.99 13.14
N HIS A 399 -13.73 -7.86 13.21
CA HIS A 399 -12.37 -7.51 12.83
C HIS A 399 -11.86 -8.45 11.75
N LEU A 400 -11.18 -7.90 10.74
CA LEU A 400 -10.33 -8.67 9.84
C LEU A 400 -8.89 -8.53 10.35
N GLY A 401 -8.27 -9.64 10.71
CA GLY A 401 -7.24 -9.65 11.75
C GLY A 401 -7.85 -9.89 13.14
N GLY A 402 -6.99 -10.18 14.13
CA GLY A 402 -7.42 -10.41 15.52
C GLY A 402 -6.26 -10.24 16.50
N GLU A 403 -6.39 -10.86 17.67
CA GLU A 403 -5.37 -10.78 18.73
C GLU A 403 -4.05 -11.41 18.30
N LEU A 404 -4.12 -12.53 17.56
CA LEU A 404 -2.94 -13.11 16.92
C LEU A 404 -2.66 -12.37 15.60
N PRO A 405 -1.52 -11.65 15.50
CA PRO A 405 -1.24 -10.81 14.35
C PRO A 405 -1.09 -11.62 13.06
N VAL A 406 -1.70 -11.12 11.99
CA VAL A 406 -1.62 -11.68 10.64
C VAL A 406 -0.60 -10.91 9.81
N GLU A 407 0.24 -11.65 9.11
CA GLU A 407 0.98 -11.20 7.93
C GLU A 407 0.24 -11.75 6.71
N GLY A 408 -0.47 -10.91 5.98
CA GLY A 408 -1.28 -11.35 4.85
C GLY A 408 -1.94 -10.18 4.14
N ARG A 409 -2.55 -10.43 2.98
CA ARG A 409 -3.35 -9.43 2.28
C ARG A 409 -4.82 -9.77 2.35
N LEU A 410 -5.66 -8.75 2.28
CA LEU A 410 -7.10 -8.85 2.25
C LEU A 410 -7.62 -8.14 1.02
N ASP A 411 -8.63 -8.74 0.41
CA ASP A 411 -9.32 -8.14 -0.70
C ASP A 411 -10.79 -8.57 -0.78
N GLU A 412 -11.61 -7.78 -1.47
CA GLU A 412 -12.96 -8.15 -1.87
C GLU A 412 -13.83 -8.66 -0.69
N VAL A 413 -13.85 -7.89 0.40
CA VAL A 413 -14.48 -8.26 1.67
C VAL A 413 -15.94 -7.81 1.68
N ALA A 414 -16.89 -8.74 1.68
CA ALA A 414 -18.31 -8.47 1.67
C ALA A 414 -19.05 -9.14 2.83
N TRP A 415 -19.98 -8.40 3.45
CA TRP A 415 -20.92 -8.93 4.44
C TRP A 415 -22.33 -8.96 3.88
N SER A 416 -23.10 -10.01 4.15
CA SER A 416 -24.46 -10.20 3.66
C SER A 416 -25.40 -10.75 4.74
N LYS A 417 -26.71 -10.65 4.52
CA LYS A 417 -27.75 -11.11 5.47
C LYS A 417 -27.94 -12.63 5.54
N GLY A 418 -27.37 -13.39 4.61
CA GLY A 418 -27.61 -14.81 4.41
C GLY A 418 -28.09 -15.12 3.00
#